data_AF-A0A6B8M6P3-F1
#
_entry.id   AF-A0A6B8M6P3-F1
#
_cell.length_a   1.000
_cell.length_b   1.000
_cell.length_c   1.000
_cell.angle_alpha   90.00
_cell.angle_beta   90.00
_cell.angle_gamma   90.00
#
_symmetry.space_group_name_H-M   'P 1'
#
loop_
_entity.id
_entity.type
_entity.pdbx_description
1 polymer ?
#
loop_
_entity_poly.entity_id
_entity_poly.type
_entity_poly.pdbx_seq_one_letter_code
_entity_poly.pdbx_strand_id
1 'polypeptide(L)' 'MAWAAPALAGDRCKVTDPTGTPLNIRDQKMNIIGAIENGRNVYVQRYGEDANGKPWAYVATAGGKRLGWVYREFISCY' A
#
# COMPACT_ATOMS: atom_id res chain seq x y z
N MET A 1 19.85 -27.13 6.72
CA MET A 1 19.78 -25.66 6.87
C MET A 1 18.49 -25.15 6.25
N ALA A 2 17.52 -24.72 7.05
CA ALA A 2 16.35 -24.02 6.56
C ALA A 2 16.70 -22.53 6.41
N TRP A 3 16.63 -22.02 5.18
CA TRP A 3 16.85 -20.61 4.89
C TRP A 3 15.53 -19.90 5.21
N ALA A 4 15.48 -19.16 6.33
CA ALA A 4 14.38 -18.25 6.57
C ALA A 4 14.43 -17.16 5.49
N ALA A 5 13.43 -17.12 4.60
CA ALA A 5 13.28 -16.01 3.69
C ALA A 5 13.12 -14.73 4.51
N PRO A 6 13.80 -13.62 4.17
CA PRO A 6 13.55 -12.36 4.84
C PRO A 6 12.07 -12.03 4.67
N ALA A 7 11.34 -11.92 5.77
CA ALA A 7 10.03 -11.27 5.73
C ALA A 7 10.28 -9.87 5.18
N LEU A 8 9.54 -9.46 4.13
CA LEU A 8 9.56 -8.06 3.72
C LEU A 8 9.09 -7.25 4.93
N ALA A 9 10.04 -6.61 5.61
CA ALA A 9 9.81 -5.76 6.77
C ALA A 9 9.13 -4.47 6.30
N GLY A 10 7.84 -4.59 5.98
CA GLY A 10 6.98 -3.47 5.66
C GLY A 10 5.86 -3.40 6.67
N ASP A 11 5.49 -2.18 7.07
CA ASP A 11 4.43 -1.97 8.05
C ASP A 11 3.13 -2.59 7.55
N ARG A 12 2.53 -3.44 8.38
CA ARG A 12 1.26 -4.07 8.07
C ARG A 12 0.17 -3.02 8.28
N CYS A 13 -0.59 -2.77 7.24
CA CYS A 13 -1.68 -1.81 7.28
C CYS A 13 -2.97 -2.44 6.73
N LYS A 14 -4.10 -1.87 7.12
CA LYS A 14 -5.43 -2.23 6.61
C LYS A 14 -5.96 -1.06 5.79
N VAL A 15 -6.57 -1.36 4.64
CA VAL A 15 -7.31 -0.36 3.87
C VAL A 15 -8.52 0.06 4.70
N THR A 16 -8.64 1.37 4.90
CA THR A 16 -9.67 2.02 5.73
C THR A 16 -10.17 3.29 5.03
N ASP A 17 -10.52 3.18 3.76
CA ASP A 17 -11.08 4.29 3.00
C ASP A 17 -12.49 4.63 3.54
N PRO A 18 -12.71 5.85 4.09
CA PRO A 18 -13.99 6.21 4.70
C PRO A 18 -15.10 6.45 3.68
N THR A 19 -14.79 6.58 2.39
CA THR A 19 -15.78 6.81 1.33
C THR A 19 -16.59 5.56 0.99
N GLY A 20 -16.14 4.38 1.46
CA GLY A 20 -16.75 3.09 1.13
C GLY A 20 -16.43 2.58 -0.27
N THR A 21 -15.61 3.30 -1.04
CA THR A 21 -15.14 2.86 -2.35
C THR A 21 -13.83 2.06 -2.25
N PRO A 22 -13.52 1.15 -3.20
CA PRO A 22 -12.21 0.53 -3.28
C PRO A 22 -11.08 1.57 -3.44
N LEU A 23 -10.00 1.39 -2.69
CA LEU A 23 -8.85 2.29 -2.71
C LEU A 23 -8.04 2.11 -4.00
N ASN A 24 -7.94 3.17 -4.80
CA ASN A 24 -7.18 3.16 -6.06
C ASN A 24 -5.69 2.90 -5.83
N ILE A 25 -5.13 2.01 -6.66
CA ILE A 25 -3.70 1.77 -6.81
C ILE A 25 -3.21 2.56 -8.01
N ARG A 26 -2.08 3.26 -7.86
CA ARG A 26 -1.45 4.04 -8.93
C ARG A 26 -0.03 3.63 -9.24
N ASP A 27 0.38 3.86 -10.49
CA ASP A 27 1.78 3.78 -10.90
C ASP A 27 2.57 5.06 -10.53
N GLN A 28 3.86 5.11 -10.87
CA GLN A 28 4.71 6.29 -10.63
C GLN A 28 4.32 7.53 -11.45
N LYS A 29 3.53 7.35 -12.51
CA LYS A 29 2.99 8.43 -13.36
C LYS A 29 1.59 8.84 -12.92
N MET A 30 1.12 8.34 -11.76
CA MET A 30 -0.18 8.64 -11.16
C MET A 30 -1.38 8.07 -11.92
N ASN A 31 -1.16 7.13 -12.85
CA ASN A 31 -2.26 6.44 -13.53
C ASN A 31 -2.87 5.40 -12.60
N ILE A 32 -4.19 5.27 -12.62
CA ILE A 32 -4.89 4.19 -11.88
C ILE A 32 -4.63 2.87 -12.61
N ILE A 33 -4.06 1.90 -11.89
CA ILE A 33 -3.71 0.57 -12.41
C ILE A 33 -4.49 -0.56 -11.73
N GLY A 34 -5.35 -0.21 -10.77
CA GLY A 34 -6.20 -1.16 -10.05
C GLY A 34 -6.81 -0.54 -8.81
N ALA A 35 -7.45 -1.36 -7.98
CA ALA A 35 -8.00 -0.95 -6.70
C ALA A 35 -7.93 -2.07 -5.65
N ILE A 36 -8.02 -1.70 -4.37
CA ILE A 36 -8.01 -2.61 -3.22
C ILE A 36 -9.28 -2.40 -2.42
N GLU A 37 -10.00 -3.48 -2.14
CA GLU A 37 -11.20 -3.44 -1.31
C GLU A 37 -10.90 -2.98 0.12
N ASN A 38 -11.89 -2.32 0.72
CA ASN A 38 -11.79 -1.86 2.09
C ASN A 38 -11.64 -3.06 3.05
N GLY A 39 -10.84 -2.88 4.10
CA GLY A 39 -10.55 -3.93 5.07
C GLY A 39 -9.49 -4.94 4.66
N ARG A 40 -8.93 -4.87 3.44
CA ARG A 40 -7.81 -5.72 3.03
C ARG A 40 -6.51 -5.31 3.70
N ASN A 41 -5.70 -6.29 4.09
CA ASN A 41 -4.34 -6.05 4.58
C ASN A 41 -3.36 -5.81 3.42
N VAL A 42 -2.50 -4.81 3.59
CA VAL A 42 -1.40 -4.44 2.71
C VAL A 42 -0.13 -4.23 3.53
N TYR A 43 1.02 -4.28 2.88
CA TYR A 43 2.32 -4.13 3.53
C TYR A 43 3.05 -2.96 2.89
N VAL A 44 3.30 -1.91 3.66
CA VAL A 44 3.96 -0.70 3.18
C VAL A 44 5.45 -0.96 3.04
N GLN A 45 5.94 -0.83 1.82
CA GLN A 45 7.36 -1.01 1.50
C GLN A 45 8.12 0.32 1.48
N ARG A 46 7.40 1.43 1.29
CA ARG A 46 7.97 2.77 1.20
C ARG A 46 6.90 3.84 1.44
N TYR A 47 7.27 4.89 2.17
CA TYR A 47 6.52 6.13 2.23
C TYR A 47 7.10 7.15 1.24
N GLY A 48 6.26 8.02 0.71
CA GLY A 48 6.66 9.11 -0.17
C GLY A 48 5.65 10.23 -0.14
N GLU A 49 5.98 11.33 -0.82
CA GLU A 49 5.11 12.49 -0.97
C GLU A 49 5.15 12.93 -2.43
N ASP A 50 4.04 13.50 -2.92
CA ASP A 50 4.03 14.15 -4.23
C ASP A 50 4.47 15.62 -4.13
N ALA A 51 4.53 16.31 -5.28
CA ALA A 51 4.95 17.71 -5.36
C ALA A 51 4.08 18.68 -4.53
N ASN A 52 2.87 18.28 -4.12
CA ASN A 52 1.98 19.06 -3.29
C ASN A 52 2.06 18.67 -1.80
N GLY A 53 3.02 17.81 -1.42
CA GLY A 53 3.17 17.31 -0.05
C GLY A 53 2.11 16.28 0.34
N LYS A 54 1.35 15.73 -0.60
CA LYS A 54 0.34 14.70 -0.27
C LYS A 54 1.05 13.38 0.04
N PRO A 55 0.76 12.72 1.17
CA PRO A 55 1.47 11.50 1.56
C PRO A 55 0.96 10.26 0.82
N TRP A 56 1.90 9.44 0.39
CA TRP A 56 1.70 8.20 -0.35
C TRP A 56 2.40 7.01 0.31
N ALA A 57 1.86 5.83 0.08
CA ALA A 57 2.46 4.57 0.49
C ALA A 57 2.56 3.63 -0.71
N TYR A 58 3.76 3.08 -0.94
CA TYR A 58 3.97 2.01 -1.91
C TYR A 58 3.73 0.67 -1.22
N VAL A 59 2.75 -0.07 -1.68
CA VAL A 59 2.24 -1.26 -0.97
C VAL A 59 2.46 -2.55 -1.74
N ALA A 60 2.57 -3.64 -0.99
CA ALA A 60 2.66 -5.01 -1.48
C ALA A 60 1.65 -5.93 -0.77
N THR A 61 1.44 -7.12 -1.33
CA THR A 61 0.72 -8.21 -0.65
C THR A 61 1.60 -8.84 0.44
N ALA A 62 1.01 -9.69 1.28
CA ALA A 62 1.74 -10.49 2.27
C ALA A 62 2.86 -11.35 1.66
N GLY A 63 2.69 -11.79 0.41
CA GLY A 63 3.69 -12.56 -0.34
C GLY A 63 4.72 -11.70 -1.06
N GLY A 64 4.76 -10.38 -0.82
CA GLY A 64 5.73 -9.48 -1.42
C GLY A 64 5.44 -9.05 -2.86
N LYS A 65 4.29 -9.42 -3.41
CA LYS A 65 3.86 -8.92 -4.73
C LYS A 65 3.60 -7.42 -4.62
N ARG A 66 4.42 -6.62 -5.30
CA ARG A 66 4.24 -5.16 -5.39
C ARG A 66 2.93 -4.84 -6.11
N LEU A 67 2.15 -3.93 -5.53
CA LEU A 67 0.86 -3.51 -6.08
C LEU A 67 0.98 -2.13 -6.73
N GLY A 68 1.50 -1.14 -6.00
CA GLY A 68 1.61 0.24 -6.47
C GLY A 68 1.49 1.25 -5.33
N TRP A 69 1.27 2.51 -5.68
CA TRP A 69 1.09 3.62 -4.76
C TRP A 69 -0.38 3.80 -4.37
N VAL A 70 -0.64 4.03 -3.09
CA VAL A 70 -1.95 4.39 -2.56
C VAL A 70 -1.83 5.63 -1.67
N TYR A 71 -2.93 6.35 -1.49
CA TYR A 71 -2.95 7.47 -0.55
C TYR A 71 -2.76 6.96 0.89
N ARG A 72 -1.79 7.53 1.61
CA ARG A 72 -1.41 7.08 2.95
C ARG A 72 -2.52 7.27 3.99
N GLU A 73 -3.37 8.27 3.80
CA GLU A 73 -4.51 8.58 4.69
C GLU A 73 -5.60 7.49 4.68
N PHE A 74 -5.67 6.67 3.62
CA PHE A 74 -6.69 5.62 3.48
C PHE A 74 -6.21 4.24 3.92
N ILE A 75 -5.08 4.18 4.64
CA ILE A 75 -4.57 2.97 5.27
C ILE A 75 -4.23 3.22 6.74
N SER A 76 -4.53 2.24 7.59
CA SER A 76 -4.24 2.25 9.02
C SER A 76 -3.22 1.17 9.36
N CYS A 77 -2.04 1.55 9.85
CA CYS A 77 -0.91 0.65 10.13
C CYS A 77 -0.82 0.27 11.62
N TYR A 78 -0.42 -0.96 11.92
CA TYR A 78 -0.39 -1.53 13.27
C TYR A 78 0.54 -2.74 13.40
#